data_AF-A0A0L0VJT8-F1
#
_entry.id   AF-A0A0L0VJT8-F1
#
_cell.length_a   1.000
_cell.length_b   1.000
_cell.length_c   1.000
_cell.angle_alpha   90.00
_cell.angle_beta   90.00
_cell.angle_gamma   90.00
#
_symmetry.space_group_name_H-M   'P 1'
#
loop_
_entity.id
_entity.type
_entity.pdbx_description
1 polymer ?
#
loop_
_entity_poly.entity_id
_entity_poly.type
_entity_poly.pdbx_seq_one_letter_code
_entity_poly.pdbx_strand_id
1 'polypeptide(L)'
;MKFFLPIFIFAIALAQAATVRDSPTTRARRRQDYIDGTYEANARVMPDVCPNSSACSIMDSSWPTKGFNCPQKPDSYGVPDYSFVTAQDTAMVYGGGDAITAKEWPKSCALPRKGSKMMKYSNGAWSAIYSITPTCNCVQGVQPKCTRANGLSRDTCNIAVLKFCEMRSGTDLCPPK
;
A
#
# COMPACT_ATOMS: atom_id res chain seq x y z
N MET A 1 86.62 -20.24 18.04
CA MET A 1 86.30 -20.15 19.49
C MET A 1 84.79 -20.17 19.62
N LYS A 2 84.20 -21.16 20.32
CA LYS A 2 83.52 -21.01 21.63
C LYS A 2 82.44 -19.90 21.62
N PHE A 3 81.18 -20.04 22.04
CA PHE A 3 80.52 -20.89 23.04
C PHE A 3 79.00 -20.49 23.04
N PHE A 4 78.11 -21.45 23.34
CA PHE A 4 76.93 -21.39 24.24
C PHE A 4 75.66 -20.51 23.99
N LEU A 5 74.51 -21.21 24.09
CA LEU A 5 73.11 -20.82 24.44
C LEU A 5 72.99 -19.93 25.71
N PRO A 6 71.91 -19.14 25.97
CA PRO A 6 70.56 -19.68 26.33
C PRO A 6 69.30 -18.79 25.98
N ILE A 7 68.12 -19.38 25.78
CA ILE A 7 66.89 -19.38 26.62
C ILE A 7 66.48 -18.01 27.27
N PHE A 8 65.28 -17.46 26.97
CA PHE A 8 64.09 -17.35 27.87
C PHE A 8 63.05 -16.21 27.57
N ILE A 9 61.78 -16.65 27.41
CA ILE A 9 60.42 -16.14 27.79
C ILE A 9 59.80 -14.81 27.29
N PHE A 10 58.48 -14.94 27.06
CA PHE A 10 57.34 -13.98 27.09
C PHE A 10 57.08 -13.20 25.78
N ALA A 11 55.87 -13.11 25.23
CA ALA A 11 54.55 -13.18 25.85
C ALA A 11 53.49 -13.86 24.97
N ILE A 12 52.57 -14.52 25.67
CA ILE A 12 51.30 -15.06 25.20
C ILE A 12 50.34 -13.87 25.04
N ALA A 13 49.64 -13.79 23.91
CA ALA A 13 48.34 -13.15 23.83
C ALA A 13 47.37 -14.12 23.16
N LEU A 14 46.65 -14.83 24.02
CA LEU A 14 45.49 -15.65 23.71
C LEU A 14 44.42 -14.78 23.04
N ALA A 15 44.13 -15.02 21.76
CA ALA A 15 42.83 -14.68 21.21
C ALA A 15 41.81 -15.65 21.83
N GLN A 16 41.07 -15.18 22.81
CA GLN A 16 39.99 -15.94 23.43
C GLN A 16 38.91 -16.23 22.38
N ALA A 17 38.58 -17.51 22.25
CA ALA A 17 37.36 -17.98 21.63
C ALA A 17 36.16 -17.40 22.39
N ALA A 18 35.30 -16.67 21.68
CA ALA A 18 33.92 -16.50 22.11
C ALA A 18 33.10 -17.61 21.46
N THR A 19 32.94 -18.70 22.21
CA THR A 19 31.99 -19.77 21.96
C THR A 19 30.58 -19.20 21.78
N VAL A 20 29.96 -19.44 20.63
CA VAL A 20 28.51 -19.27 20.49
C VAL A 20 27.86 -20.38 21.32
N ARG A 21 27.43 -20.01 22.54
CA ARG A 21 26.66 -20.88 23.43
C ARG A 21 25.18 -20.73 23.08
N ASP A 22 24.58 -21.81 22.62
CA ASP A 22 23.13 -22.01 22.66
C ASP A 22 22.66 -22.03 24.12
N SER A 23 21.75 -21.12 24.48
CA SER A 23 20.75 -21.31 25.53
C SER A 23 19.61 -20.29 25.46
N PRO A 24 18.41 -20.66 25.94
CA PRO A 24 17.14 -20.22 25.37
C PRO A 24 16.52 -19.08 26.17
N THR A 25 16.13 -18.00 25.50
CA THR A 25 15.27 -16.97 26.10
C THR A 25 13.83 -17.13 25.60
N THR A 26 12.95 -17.44 26.53
CA THR A 26 11.50 -17.56 26.35
C THR A 26 10.85 -16.24 25.95
N ARG A 27 10.15 -16.27 24.81
CA ARG A 27 8.92 -15.51 24.46
C ARG A 27 8.99 -13.97 24.43
N ALA A 28 9.22 -13.44 23.23
CA ALA A 28 8.33 -12.41 22.68
C ALA A 28 7.64 -13.01 21.45
N ARG A 29 6.42 -13.49 21.67
CA ARG A 29 5.50 -14.01 20.68
C ARG A 29 5.09 -12.85 19.75
N ARG A 30 5.91 -12.45 18.77
CA ARG A 30 5.35 -11.90 17.52
C ARG A 30 4.89 -13.09 16.70
N ARG A 31 3.75 -13.63 17.12
CA ARG A 31 2.83 -14.28 16.20
C ARG A 31 2.52 -13.26 15.11
N GLN A 32 3.26 -13.32 14.02
CA GLN A 32 2.60 -13.22 12.74
C GLN A 32 1.78 -14.51 12.66
N ASP A 33 0.62 -14.53 13.33
CA ASP A 33 -0.42 -15.49 13.00
C ASP A 33 -0.83 -15.11 11.58
N TYR A 34 -0.06 -15.60 10.60
CA TYR A 34 -0.48 -15.76 9.23
C TYR A 34 -1.61 -16.77 9.31
N ILE A 35 -2.82 -16.25 9.53
CA ILE A 35 -4.03 -17.06 9.48
C ILE A 35 -4.19 -17.46 8.02
N ASP A 36 -4.00 -18.77 7.77
CA ASP A 36 -4.41 -19.43 6.54
C ASP A 36 -5.86 -19.08 6.22
N GLY A 37 -6.05 -18.46 5.05
CA GLY A 37 -7.35 -18.02 4.58
C GLY A 37 -7.20 -16.92 3.55
N THR A 38 -6.82 -17.31 2.33
CA THR A 38 -7.03 -16.59 1.06
C THR A 38 -7.00 -15.06 1.15
N TYR A 39 -5.87 -14.46 0.77
CA TYR A 39 -5.82 -13.03 0.47
C TYR A 39 -6.98 -12.64 -0.44
N GLU A 40 -7.72 -11.64 0.00
CA GLU A 40 -8.88 -11.15 -0.71
C GLU A 40 -8.43 -10.03 -1.63
N ALA A 41 -8.70 -10.19 -2.92
CA ALA A 41 -8.08 -9.39 -3.96
C ALA A 41 -8.35 -7.87 -3.86
N ASN A 42 -9.30 -7.43 -3.02
CA ASN A 42 -9.87 -6.09 -3.07
C ASN A 42 -9.97 -5.35 -1.72
N ALA A 43 -9.45 -5.88 -0.61
CA ALA A 43 -9.54 -5.22 0.70
C ALA A 43 -8.17 -5.06 1.36
N ARG A 44 -7.78 -3.82 1.68
CA ARG A 44 -6.54 -3.50 2.42
C ARG A 44 -6.81 -2.54 3.56
N VAL A 45 -5.92 -2.47 4.53
CA VAL A 45 -5.97 -1.44 5.58
C VAL A 45 -5.35 -0.16 5.02
N MET A 46 -6.07 0.96 5.11
CA MET A 46 -5.64 2.28 4.70
C MET A 46 -5.56 3.21 5.93
N PRO A 47 -4.40 3.84 6.20
CA PRO A 47 -4.27 4.84 7.26
C PRO A 47 -4.84 6.20 6.84
N ASP A 48 -5.01 7.10 7.81
CA ASP A 48 -5.23 8.55 7.60
C ASP A 48 -6.51 8.97 6.85
N VAL A 49 -7.51 8.10 6.79
CA VAL A 49 -8.84 8.40 6.22
C VAL A 49 -9.93 8.55 7.28
N CYS A 50 -9.72 7.95 8.45
CA CYS A 50 -10.57 8.13 9.63
C CYS A 50 -9.76 8.79 10.77
N PRO A 51 -10.37 9.70 11.55
CA PRO A 51 -9.67 10.31 12.69
C PRO A 51 -9.20 9.25 13.69
N ASN A 52 -7.91 9.29 14.05
CA ASN A 52 -7.30 8.44 15.07
C ASN A 52 -7.44 6.92 14.85
N SER A 53 -7.71 6.48 13.62
CA SER A 53 -7.87 5.05 13.28
C SER A 53 -7.63 4.79 11.79
N SER A 54 -7.47 3.53 11.40
CA SER A 54 -7.42 3.09 10.00
C SER A 54 -8.79 2.66 9.50
N ALA A 55 -8.92 2.48 8.18
CA ALA A 55 -10.12 1.97 7.54
C ALA A 55 -9.80 0.81 6.58
N CYS A 56 -10.77 -0.07 6.34
CA CYS A 56 -10.70 -1.01 5.21
C CYS A 56 -10.98 -0.26 3.90
N SER A 57 -10.05 -0.29 2.97
CA SER A 57 -10.23 0.22 1.61
C SER A 57 -10.95 -0.82 0.76
N ILE A 58 -11.93 -0.37 -0.01
CA ILE A 58 -12.66 -1.17 -1.00
C ILE A 58 -12.84 -0.36 -2.28
N MET A 59 -12.75 -1.03 -3.44
CA MET A 59 -13.13 -0.42 -4.71
C MET A 59 -14.65 -0.51 -4.89
N ASP A 60 -15.25 0.57 -5.38
CA ASP A 60 -16.62 0.53 -5.87
C ASP A 60 -16.74 -0.43 -7.06
N SER A 61 -17.93 -1.00 -7.25
CA SER A 61 -18.27 -1.83 -8.40
C SER A 61 -17.94 -1.20 -9.77
N SER A 62 -17.88 0.13 -9.86
CA SER A 62 -17.53 0.86 -11.07
C SER A 62 -16.02 0.98 -11.32
N TRP A 63 -15.17 0.42 -10.47
CA TRP A 63 -13.72 0.49 -10.64
C TRP A 63 -13.27 -0.39 -11.81
N PRO A 64 -12.55 0.15 -12.81
CA PRO A 64 -12.08 -0.62 -13.95
C PRO A 64 -11.11 -1.73 -13.53
N THR A 65 -11.24 -2.93 -14.09
CA THR A 65 -10.35 -4.08 -13.76
C THR A 65 -9.61 -4.66 -14.96
N LYS A 66 -10.01 -4.26 -16.18
CA LYS A 66 -9.47 -4.79 -17.44
C LYS A 66 -8.51 -3.81 -18.14
N GLY A 67 -8.15 -2.71 -17.48
CA GLY A 67 -7.33 -1.64 -18.06
C GLY A 67 -8.13 -0.64 -18.91
N PHE A 68 -7.41 0.08 -19.79
CA PHE A 68 -7.96 1.21 -20.53
C PHE A 68 -7.55 1.20 -22.00
N ASN A 69 -8.41 1.73 -22.86
CA ASN A 69 -8.12 2.01 -24.26
C ASN A 69 -7.69 3.47 -24.38
N CYS A 70 -6.39 3.72 -24.50
CA CYS A 70 -5.85 5.07 -24.74
C CYS A 70 -5.40 5.22 -26.19
N PRO A 71 -5.58 6.40 -26.81
CA PRO A 71 -4.94 6.70 -28.08
C PRO A 71 -3.42 6.53 -27.97
N GLN A 72 -2.81 5.84 -28.94
CA GLN A 72 -1.35 5.82 -29.05
C GLN A 72 -0.87 7.21 -29.47
N LYS A 73 0.17 7.71 -28.81
CA LYS A 73 0.83 8.97 -29.18
C LYS A 73 2.27 8.69 -29.58
N PRO A 74 2.92 9.57 -30.37
CA PRO A 74 4.32 9.40 -30.74
C PRO A 74 5.28 9.23 -29.55
N ASP A 75 4.89 9.76 -28.38
CA ASP A 75 5.61 9.75 -27.11
C ASP A 75 4.95 8.85 -26.03
N SER A 76 3.87 8.14 -26.37
CA SER A 76 3.11 7.32 -25.42
C SER A 76 2.66 5.99 -26.03
N TYR A 77 3.10 4.89 -25.42
CA TYR A 77 2.67 3.52 -25.76
C TYR A 77 1.24 3.19 -25.28
N GLY A 78 0.38 4.19 -25.09
CA GLY A 78 -0.88 4.07 -24.37
C GLY A 78 -0.66 3.86 -22.87
N VAL A 79 -1.70 3.38 -22.16
CA VAL A 79 -1.60 2.99 -20.75
C VAL A 79 -1.60 1.47 -20.69
N PRO A 80 -0.44 0.82 -20.44
CA PRO A 80 -0.40 -0.62 -20.27
C PRO A 80 -1.24 -1.06 -19.08
N ASP A 81 -1.91 -2.21 -19.20
CA ASP A 81 -2.85 -2.69 -18.16
C ASP A 81 -2.16 -2.85 -16.80
N TYR A 82 -0.90 -3.31 -16.78
CA TYR A 82 -0.11 -3.45 -15.55
C TYR A 82 0.18 -2.11 -14.85
N SER A 83 0.30 -1.01 -15.61
CA SER A 83 0.61 0.31 -15.03
C SER A 83 -0.56 0.82 -14.20
N PHE A 84 -1.79 0.52 -14.64
CA PHE A 84 -2.98 0.86 -13.88
C PHE A 84 -3.11 0.02 -12.61
N VAL A 85 -2.74 -1.26 -12.65
CA VAL A 85 -2.71 -2.13 -11.45
C VAL A 85 -1.79 -1.55 -10.37
N THR A 86 -0.63 -1.00 -10.75
CA THR A 86 0.26 -0.33 -9.79
C THR A 86 -0.39 0.89 -9.14
N ALA A 87 -1.12 1.72 -9.90
CA ALA A 87 -1.85 2.85 -9.32
C ALA A 87 -3.02 2.41 -8.45
N GLN A 88 -3.72 1.34 -8.85
CA GLN A 88 -4.75 0.72 -8.04
C GLN A 88 -4.20 0.25 -6.69
N ASP A 89 -3.07 -0.47 -6.68
CA ASP A 89 -2.42 -0.89 -5.44
C ASP A 89 -1.98 0.32 -4.59
N THR A 90 -1.40 1.34 -5.22
CA THR A 90 -1.00 2.59 -4.53
C THR A 90 -2.19 3.29 -3.90
N ALA A 91 -3.30 3.39 -4.64
CA ALA A 91 -4.55 3.97 -4.17
C ALA A 91 -5.08 3.18 -2.97
N MET A 92 -5.06 1.85 -3.02
CA MET A 92 -5.62 0.99 -1.97
C MET A 92 -4.81 0.96 -0.68
N VAL A 93 -3.48 1.09 -0.76
CA VAL A 93 -2.59 1.00 0.42
C VAL A 93 -2.46 2.34 1.13
N TYR A 94 -2.25 3.42 0.37
CA TYR A 94 -1.89 4.72 0.94
C TYR A 94 -2.94 5.81 0.72
N GLY A 95 -4.03 5.50 0.01
CA GLY A 95 -4.88 6.54 -0.56
C GLY A 95 -4.08 7.44 -1.49
N GLY A 96 -3.07 6.89 -2.18
CA GLY A 96 -1.97 7.65 -2.78
C GLY A 96 -2.38 8.63 -3.89
N GLY A 97 -1.37 9.26 -4.49
CA GLY A 97 -1.58 10.38 -5.40
C GLY A 97 -1.76 11.72 -4.66
N ASP A 98 -1.91 12.78 -5.44
CA ASP A 98 -2.04 14.14 -4.96
C ASP A 98 -3.50 14.47 -4.63
N ALA A 99 -3.73 15.15 -3.51
CA ALA A 99 -5.04 15.69 -3.19
C ALA A 99 -5.37 16.84 -4.14
N ILE A 100 -6.51 16.76 -4.81
CA ILE A 100 -7.00 17.79 -5.73
C ILE A 100 -8.25 18.47 -5.17
N THR A 101 -8.57 19.64 -5.72
CA THR A 101 -9.76 20.41 -5.33
C THR A 101 -10.94 20.17 -6.27
N ALA A 102 -12.13 20.64 -5.87
CA ALA A 102 -13.31 20.63 -6.74
C ALA A 102 -13.12 21.42 -8.05
N LYS A 103 -12.16 22.35 -8.11
CA LYS A 103 -11.83 23.11 -9.33
C LYS A 103 -11.08 22.25 -10.36
N GLU A 104 -10.31 21.28 -9.88
CA GLU A 104 -9.52 20.35 -10.69
C GLU A 104 -10.29 19.06 -10.98
N TRP A 105 -11.42 18.84 -10.29
CA TRP A 105 -12.27 17.69 -10.52
C TRP A 105 -12.86 17.70 -11.94
N PRO A 106 -12.80 16.58 -12.67
CA PRO A 106 -13.33 16.50 -14.02
C PRO A 106 -14.84 16.77 -14.07
N LYS A 107 -15.24 17.67 -14.98
CA LYS A 107 -16.66 17.99 -15.21
C LYS A 107 -17.46 16.82 -15.78
N SER A 108 -16.78 15.86 -16.40
CA SER A 108 -17.32 14.57 -16.87
C SER A 108 -17.82 13.69 -15.72
N CYS A 109 -17.33 13.90 -14.49
CA CYS A 109 -17.67 13.12 -13.33
C CYS A 109 -18.58 13.90 -12.39
N ALA A 110 -19.55 13.20 -11.80
CA ALA A 110 -20.28 13.74 -10.66
C ALA A 110 -19.30 14.08 -9.52
N LEU A 111 -19.52 15.21 -8.86
CA LEU A 111 -18.76 15.55 -7.66
C LEU A 111 -18.98 14.47 -6.59
N PRO A 112 -17.92 14.02 -5.90
CA PRO A 112 -18.04 13.01 -4.88
C PRO A 112 -18.78 13.54 -3.65
N ARG A 113 -19.23 12.62 -2.79
CA ARG A 113 -20.00 12.96 -1.58
C ARG A 113 -19.20 13.90 -0.67
N LYS A 114 -19.88 14.77 0.06
CA LYS A 114 -19.24 15.64 1.07
C LYS A 114 -18.42 14.80 2.04
N GLY A 115 -17.18 15.24 2.32
CA GLY A 115 -16.23 14.50 3.17
C GLY A 115 -15.35 13.50 2.42
N SER A 116 -15.56 13.31 1.11
CA SER A 116 -14.65 12.51 0.29
C SER A 116 -13.35 13.26 0.01
N LYS A 117 -12.24 12.54 -0.01
CA LYS A 117 -10.98 13.04 -0.58
C LYS A 117 -11.03 12.88 -2.10
N MET A 118 -10.60 13.92 -2.82
CA MET A 118 -10.44 13.87 -4.27
C MET A 118 -8.96 13.69 -4.57
N MET A 119 -8.61 12.65 -5.33
CA MET A 119 -7.23 12.23 -5.55
C MET A 119 -6.90 12.19 -7.04
N LYS A 120 -5.64 12.50 -7.36
CA LYS A 120 -5.05 12.32 -8.68
C LYS A 120 -3.75 11.54 -8.55
N TYR A 121 -3.69 10.36 -9.15
CA TYR A 121 -2.42 9.67 -9.38
C TYR A 121 -1.87 10.06 -10.76
N SER A 122 -0.59 10.37 -10.85
CA SER A 122 0.09 10.72 -12.10
C SER A 122 1.51 10.18 -12.10
N ASN A 123 1.97 9.64 -13.23
CA ASN A 123 3.35 9.20 -13.44
C ASN A 123 4.07 9.97 -14.55
N GLY A 124 3.49 11.09 -15.02
CA GLY A 124 4.00 11.91 -16.11
C GLY A 124 3.49 11.53 -17.51
N ALA A 125 3.13 10.26 -17.74
CA ALA A 125 2.58 9.80 -19.03
C ALA A 125 1.05 9.76 -19.04
N TRP A 126 0.45 9.42 -17.90
CA TRP A 126 -0.99 9.37 -17.72
C TRP A 126 -1.37 9.73 -16.29
N SER A 127 -2.66 10.03 -16.09
CA SER A 127 -3.21 10.30 -14.76
C SER A 127 -4.56 9.64 -14.55
N ALA A 128 -4.78 9.11 -13.34
CA ALA A 128 -6.06 8.58 -12.88
C ALA A 128 -6.64 9.50 -11.82
N ILE A 129 -7.92 9.81 -11.94
CA ILE A 129 -8.67 10.62 -10.98
C ILE A 129 -9.73 9.75 -10.32
N TYR A 130 -9.77 9.79 -8.99
CA TYR A 130 -10.70 9.01 -8.18
C TYR A 130 -11.00 9.74 -6.87
N SER A 131 -12.03 9.28 -6.16
CA SER A 131 -12.35 9.76 -4.83
C SER A 131 -12.25 8.65 -3.79
N ILE A 132 -12.01 9.04 -2.55
CA ILE A 132 -12.01 8.16 -1.39
C ILE A 132 -13.08 8.68 -0.43
N THR A 133 -14.15 7.91 -0.25
CA THR A 133 -15.25 8.26 0.66
C THR A 133 -15.12 7.46 1.95
N PRO A 134 -14.67 8.05 3.05
CA PRO A 134 -14.59 7.36 4.33
C PRO A 134 -15.96 7.32 5.04
N THR A 135 -16.24 6.21 5.72
CA THR A 135 -17.30 6.06 6.72
C THR A 135 -16.64 5.61 8.02
N CYS A 136 -16.53 6.52 8.98
CA CYS A 136 -15.78 6.31 10.22
C CYS A 136 -16.74 6.10 11.38
N ASN A 137 -16.82 4.86 11.88
CA ASN A 137 -17.81 4.42 12.85
C ASN A 137 -17.30 3.35 13.83
N CYS A 138 -15.99 3.07 13.88
CA CYS A 138 -15.44 2.18 14.91
C CYS A 138 -15.47 2.85 16.29
N VAL A 139 -15.64 2.03 17.33
CA VAL A 139 -15.36 2.41 18.72
C VAL A 139 -13.86 2.71 18.86
N GLN A 140 -13.51 3.68 19.71
CA GLN A 140 -12.12 4.06 19.96
C GLN A 140 -11.28 2.84 20.39
N GLY A 141 -10.10 2.67 19.76
CA GLY A 141 -9.19 1.55 20.06
C GLY A 141 -9.47 0.25 19.29
N VAL A 142 -10.53 0.19 18.47
CA VAL A 142 -10.82 -0.97 17.62
C VAL A 142 -10.15 -0.80 16.25
N GLN A 143 -9.45 -1.84 15.78
CA GLN A 143 -8.91 -1.91 14.42
C GLN A 143 -9.91 -2.54 13.45
N PRO A 144 -9.99 -2.05 12.20
CA PRO A 144 -10.93 -2.58 11.20
C PRO A 144 -10.50 -3.98 10.73
N LYS A 145 -11.48 -4.86 10.52
CA LYS A 145 -11.25 -6.23 10.04
C LYS A 145 -11.55 -6.35 8.54
N CYS A 146 -10.49 -6.43 7.73
CA CYS A 146 -10.57 -6.45 6.26
C CYS A 146 -10.37 -7.88 5.69
N THR A 147 -11.28 -8.80 6.01
CA THR A 147 -11.11 -10.26 5.75
C THR A 147 -12.35 -10.93 5.13
N ARG A 148 -13.21 -10.20 4.39
CA ARG A 148 -14.27 -10.83 3.55
C ARG A 148 -14.31 -10.35 2.07
N ALA A 149 -14.14 -11.30 1.15
CA ALA A 149 -13.69 -11.12 -0.24
C ALA A 149 -14.69 -10.41 -1.16
N ASN A 150 -15.95 -10.30 -0.73
CA ASN A 150 -17.03 -9.70 -1.51
C ASN A 150 -17.78 -8.62 -0.74
N GLY A 151 -17.19 -8.13 0.36
CA GLY A 151 -17.84 -7.13 1.17
C GLY A 151 -17.48 -7.27 2.64
N LEU A 152 -17.40 -6.11 3.26
CA LEU A 152 -17.34 -5.86 4.69
C LEU A 152 -18.14 -6.93 5.45
N SER A 153 -17.48 -7.65 6.36
CA SER A 153 -18.23 -8.44 7.33
C SER A 153 -19.17 -7.50 8.09
N ARG A 154 -20.27 -8.02 8.67
CA ARG A 154 -21.14 -7.19 9.54
C ARG A 154 -20.38 -6.56 10.72
N ASP A 155 -19.20 -7.11 11.03
CA ASP A 155 -18.32 -6.66 12.09
C ASP A 155 -17.24 -5.69 11.58
N THR A 156 -17.20 -5.37 10.27
CA THR A 156 -16.24 -4.41 9.72
C THR A 156 -16.76 -2.98 9.91
N CYS A 157 -16.01 -2.20 10.70
CA CYS A 157 -16.19 -0.76 10.86
C CYS A 157 -15.03 -0.01 10.20
N ASN A 158 -15.16 1.32 10.04
CA ASN A 158 -14.21 2.19 9.33
C ASN A 158 -13.90 1.73 7.90
N ILE A 159 -14.57 2.35 6.92
CA ILE A 159 -14.54 1.91 5.52
C ILE A 159 -14.14 3.07 4.65
N ALA A 160 -13.23 2.86 3.70
CA ALA A 160 -12.87 3.82 2.67
C ALA A 160 -13.28 3.27 1.31
N VAL A 161 -14.29 3.86 0.68
CA VAL A 161 -14.74 3.46 -0.66
C VAL A 161 -14.00 4.27 -1.70
N LEU A 162 -13.23 3.60 -2.55
CA LEU A 162 -12.52 4.17 -3.67
C LEU A 162 -13.43 4.13 -4.90
N LYS A 163 -13.75 5.31 -5.45
CA LYS A 163 -14.58 5.43 -6.64
C LYS A 163 -13.79 6.07 -7.77
N PHE A 164 -13.63 5.32 -8.85
CA PHE A 164 -12.98 5.80 -10.05
C PHE A 164 -13.82 6.87 -10.75
N CYS A 165 -13.17 7.89 -11.29
CA CYS A 165 -13.80 8.93 -12.10
C CYS A 165 -13.34 8.83 -13.56
N GLU A 166 -12.05 9.07 -13.84
CA GLU A 166 -11.53 8.99 -15.21
C GLU A 166 -10.02 8.74 -15.27
N MET A 167 -9.58 8.27 -16.44
CA MET A 167 -8.18 8.08 -16.81
C MET A 167 -7.87 8.99 -17.99
N ARG A 168 -6.72 9.66 -17.96
CA ARG A 168 -6.22 10.47 -19.08
C ARG A 168 -4.80 10.13 -19.45
N SER A 169 -4.53 10.13 -20.76
CA SER A 169 -3.16 10.17 -21.31
C SER A 169 -2.92 11.56 -21.91
N GLY A 170 -2.18 12.41 -21.19
CA GLY A 170 -2.15 13.84 -21.45
C GLY A 170 -3.55 14.46 -21.32
N THR A 171 -4.06 15.05 -22.41
CA THR A 171 -5.39 15.65 -22.47
C THR A 171 -6.52 14.67 -22.80
N ASP A 172 -6.18 13.49 -23.33
CA ASP A 172 -7.18 12.59 -23.91
C ASP A 172 -7.77 11.66 -22.87
N LEU A 173 -9.09 11.48 -22.93
CA LEU A 173 -9.82 10.57 -22.07
C LEU A 173 -9.62 9.13 -22.56
N CYS A 174 -9.23 8.24 -21.64
CA CYS A 174 -9.11 6.82 -21.93
C CYS A 174 -10.32 6.06 -21.38
N PRO A 175 -11.20 5.50 -22.22
CA PRO A 175 -12.29 4.65 -21.76
C PRO A 175 -11.77 3.31 -21.18
N PRO A 176 -12.47 2.73 -20.18
CA PRO A 176 -12.17 1.39 -19.69
C PRO A 176 -12.41 0.33 -20.78
N LYS A 177 -11.70 -0.80 -20.68
CA LYS A 177 -11.87 -2.00 -21.52
C LYS A 177 -12.99 -2.92 -21.04
#